data_AF-A0A0N4YBC9-F1
#
_entry.id   AF-A0A0N4YBC9-F1
#
_cell.length_a   1.000
_cell.length_b   1.000
_cell.length_c   1.000
_cell.angle_alpha   90.00
_cell.angle_beta   90.00
_cell.angle_gamma   90.00
#
_symmetry.space_group_name_H-M   'P 1'
#
loop_
_entity.id
_entity.type
_entity.pdbx_description
1 polymer ?
#
loop_
_entity_poly.entity_id
_entity_poly.type
_entity_poly.pdbx_seq_one_letter_code
_entity_poly.pdbx_strand_id
1 'polypeptide(L)'
;MCTEAIEIPRRDLVYKHIIRCGVRLKAKNRTVCSAIMMMHRLLGKEIGTIVCNYTLATACIVLAAKYEEDRELGVRDVINASHRILHPEGDPAKLNDHMYEVRRGVSELTFVILRELNFELNSSIPFDLLAVYLDTMRSWMPKEFSEKPIADACSTMLRDCYLVPDLILAHSPHVLVIAIISLVLKGFDLEVPHSHDWYEFGA
;
A
#
# COMPACT_ATOMS: atom_id res chain seq x y z
N MET A 1 23.01 -8.54 28.20
CA MET A 1 21.96 -7.78 27.50
C MET A 1 20.70 -8.61 27.56
N CYS A 2 19.67 -8.13 28.28
CA CYS A 2 18.37 -8.81 28.31
C CYS A 2 17.79 -8.77 26.89
N THR A 3 17.72 -9.92 26.23
CA THR A 3 16.92 -10.10 25.02
C THR A 3 15.46 -10.10 25.43
N GLU A 4 14.88 -8.90 25.60
CA GLU A 4 13.44 -8.77 25.62
C GLU A 4 12.92 -9.32 24.28
N ALA A 5 11.97 -10.26 24.35
CA ALA A 5 11.37 -10.83 23.16
C ALA A 5 10.72 -9.68 22.37
N ILE A 6 11.04 -9.58 21.07
CA ILE A 6 10.41 -8.59 20.19
C ILE A 6 8.91 -8.88 20.20
N GLU A 7 8.12 -7.95 20.73
CA GLU A 7 6.67 -8.07 20.70
C GLU A 7 6.22 -8.07 19.24
N ILE A 8 5.56 -9.16 18.82
CA ILE A 8 5.11 -9.33 17.44
C ILE A 8 3.72 -8.69 17.33
N PRO A 9 3.57 -7.52 16.66
CA PRO A 9 2.28 -6.89 16.49
C PRO A 9 1.38 -7.75 15.59
N ARG A 10 0.06 -7.61 15.76
CA ARG A 10 -0.90 -8.20 14.82
C ARG A 10 -0.65 -7.68 13.40
N ARG A 11 -0.80 -8.55 12.41
CA ARG A 11 -0.55 -8.24 10.99
C ARG A 11 -1.35 -7.02 10.51
N ASP A 12 -2.60 -6.90 10.92
CA ASP A 12 -3.48 -5.80 10.52
C ASP A 12 -2.99 -4.43 11.01
N LEU A 13 -2.34 -4.37 12.19
CA LEU A 13 -1.75 -3.13 12.71
C LEU A 13 -0.54 -2.69 11.87
N VAL A 14 0.24 -3.65 11.38
CA VAL A 14 1.38 -3.39 10.48
C VAL A 14 0.89 -2.86 9.14
N TYR A 15 -0.16 -3.46 8.55
CA TYR A 15 -0.74 -2.98 7.29
C TYR A 15 -1.36 -1.58 7.46
N LYS A 16 -2.09 -1.34 8.55
CA LYS A 16 -2.59 0.01 8.90
C LYS A 16 -1.47 1.02 9.04
N HIS A 17 -0.34 0.63 9.64
CA HIS A 17 0.85 1.49 9.75
C HIS A 17 1.38 1.86 8.36
N ILE A 18 1.52 0.89 7.46
CA ILE A 18 1.96 1.15 6.07
C ILE A 18 1.02 2.11 5.35
N ILE A 19 -0.30 1.92 5.46
CA ILE A 19 -1.29 2.83 4.88
C ILE A 19 -1.18 4.24 5.48
N ARG A 20 -1.08 4.36 6.81
CA ARG A 20 -0.94 5.67 7.48
C ARG A 20 0.34 6.40 7.06
N CYS A 21 1.46 5.67 6.93
CA CYS A 21 2.70 6.22 6.38
C CYS A 21 2.48 6.71 4.95
N GLY A 22 1.88 5.89 4.08
CA GLY A 22 1.58 6.24 2.70
C GLY A 22 0.74 7.51 2.57
N VAL A 23 -0.36 7.60 3.33
CA VAL A 23 -1.22 8.80 3.36
C VAL A 23 -0.46 10.03 3.83
N ARG A 24 0.33 9.92 4.90
CA ARG A 24 1.13 11.03 5.44
C ARG A 24 2.19 11.52 4.45
N LEU A 25 2.75 10.60 3.66
CA LEU A 25 3.75 10.87 2.64
C LEU A 25 3.15 11.29 1.29
N LYS A 26 1.82 11.22 1.13
CA LYS A 26 1.13 11.35 -0.17
C LYS A 26 1.66 10.36 -1.21
N ALA A 27 2.06 9.18 -0.77
CA ALA A 27 2.54 8.10 -1.64
C ALA A 27 1.43 7.65 -2.61
N LYS A 28 1.82 7.18 -3.79
CA LYS A 28 0.86 6.57 -4.72
C LYS A 28 0.21 5.34 -4.06
N ASN A 29 -1.09 5.15 -4.28
CA ASN A 29 -1.81 3.98 -3.75
C ASN A 29 -1.17 2.66 -4.18
N ARG A 30 -0.63 2.59 -5.40
CA ARG A 30 0.15 1.43 -5.90
C ARG A 30 1.35 1.13 -5.01
N THR A 31 2.21 2.11 -4.73
CA THR A 31 3.37 2.00 -3.84
C THR A 31 3.00 1.43 -2.48
N VAL A 32 1.92 1.92 -1.89
CA VAL A 32 1.42 1.44 -0.58
C VAL A 32 0.99 -0.03 -0.66
N CYS A 33 0.26 -0.42 -1.70
CA CYS A 33 -0.18 -1.79 -1.90
C CYS A 33 1.00 -2.74 -2.13
N SER A 34 1.99 -2.35 -2.93
CA SER A 34 3.22 -3.13 -3.16
C SER A 34 3.98 -3.35 -1.86
N ALA A 35 4.12 -2.31 -1.04
CA ALA A 35 4.74 -2.42 0.28
C ALA A 35 3.99 -3.39 1.21
N ILE A 36 2.65 -3.37 1.19
CA ILE A 36 1.83 -4.31 1.97
C ILE A 36 2.02 -5.74 1.48
N MET A 37 2.05 -6.00 0.17
CA MET A 37 2.26 -7.35 -0.37
C MET A 37 3.64 -7.90 -0.05
N MET A 38 4.68 -7.06 -0.14
CA MET A 38 6.02 -7.40 0.32
C MET A 38 6.01 -7.78 1.81
N MET A 39 5.40 -6.93 2.65
CA MET A 39 5.29 -7.17 4.09
C MET A 39 4.50 -8.44 4.42
N HIS A 40 3.39 -8.68 3.72
CA HIS A 40 2.56 -9.87 3.92
C HIS A 40 3.35 -11.16 3.69
N ARG A 41 4.15 -11.23 2.61
CA ARG A 41 5.03 -12.37 2.34
C ARG A 41 6.14 -12.53 3.38
N LEU A 42 6.75 -11.42 3.81
CA LEU A 42 7.82 -11.44 4.81
C LEU A 42 7.34 -11.90 6.20
N LEU A 43 6.10 -11.59 6.57
CA LEU A 43 5.48 -12.05 7.83
C LEU A 43 5.24 -13.57 7.88
N GLY A 44 5.38 -14.27 6.75
CA GLY A 44 5.41 -15.73 6.69
C GLY A 44 6.82 -16.33 6.72
N LYS A 45 7.87 -15.49 6.80
CA LYS A 45 9.28 -15.90 6.79
C LYS A 45 9.94 -15.64 8.13
N GLU A 46 11.11 -16.26 8.34
CA GLU A 46 11.88 -16.14 9.59
C GLU A 46 12.22 -14.68 9.94
N ILE A 47 12.56 -13.87 8.94
CA ILE A 47 12.86 -12.43 9.12
C ILE A 47 11.75 -11.65 9.84
N GLY A 48 10.47 -12.03 9.65
CA GLY A 48 9.33 -11.40 10.34
C GLY A 48 9.26 -11.69 11.85
N THR A 49 10.12 -12.58 12.36
CA THR A 49 10.27 -12.86 13.80
C THR A 49 11.58 -12.29 14.35
N ILE A 50 12.57 -12.02 13.49
CA ILE A 50 13.90 -11.52 13.87
C ILE A 50 13.94 -9.98 13.88
N VAL A 51 13.29 -9.35 12.90
CA VAL A 51 13.31 -7.89 12.72
C VAL A 51 12.00 -7.30 13.21
N CYS A 52 12.06 -6.16 13.91
CA CYS A 52 10.86 -5.41 14.27
C CYS A 52 9.97 -5.15 13.05
N ASN A 53 8.71 -5.58 13.13
CA ASN A 53 7.76 -5.50 12.01
C ASN A 53 7.52 -4.09 11.50
N TYR A 54 7.60 -3.07 12.36
CA TYR A 54 7.47 -1.66 11.91
C TYR A 54 8.72 -1.17 11.16
N THR A 55 9.91 -1.64 11.54
CA THR A 55 11.15 -1.37 10.79
C THR A 55 11.12 -2.08 9.44
N LEU A 56 10.67 -3.33 9.41
CA LEU A 56 10.51 -4.11 8.19
C LEU A 56 9.47 -3.46 7.26
N ALA A 57 8.34 -3.01 7.79
CA ALA A 57 7.33 -2.25 7.06
C ALA A 57 7.88 -0.93 6.49
N THR A 58 8.68 -0.20 7.27
CA THR A 58 9.35 1.04 6.82
C THR A 58 10.28 0.76 5.63
N ALA A 59 11.07 -0.31 5.69
CA ALA A 59 11.93 -0.72 4.58
C ALA A 59 11.13 -1.25 3.37
N CYS A 60 9.99 -1.92 3.57
CA CYS A 60 9.07 -2.31 2.49
C CYS A 60 8.55 -1.09 1.73
N ILE A 61 8.19 0.00 2.42
CA ILE A 61 7.77 1.25 1.77
C ILE A 61 8.91 1.83 0.92
N VAL A 62 10.13 1.87 1.45
CA VAL A 62 11.29 2.37 0.71
C VAL A 62 11.58 1.51 -0.52
N LEU A 63 11.50 0.19 -0.40
CA LEU A 63 11.70 -0.72 -1.53
C LEU A 63 10.59 -0.60 -2.57
N ALA A 64 9.33 -0.55 -2.14
CA ALA A 64 8.18 -0.34 -3.01
C ALA A 64 8.26 0.99 -3.76
N ALA A 65 8.69 2.07 -3.10
CA ALA A 65 8.89 3.36 -3.75
C ALA A 65 9.91 3.29 -4.89
N LYS A 66 11.01 2.54 -4.71
CA LYS A 66 11.99 2.31 -5.77
C LYS A 66 11.41 1.45 -6.90
N TYR A 67 10.67 0.40 -6.55
CA TYR A 67 10.07 -0.54 -7.51
C TYR A 67 8.98 0.11 -8.37
N GLU A 68 8.10 0.92 -7.76
CA GLU A 68 6.98 1.61 -8.43
C GLU A 68 7.36 2.99 -9.01
N GLU A 69 8.65 3.34 -8.98
CA GLU A 69 9.17 4.64 -9.38
C GLU A 69 8.42 5.83 -8.73
N ASP A 70 8.15 5.74 -7.43
CA ASP A 70 7.56 6.80 -6.62
C ASP A 70 8.65 7.76 -6.13
N ARG A 71 9.16 8.56 -7.07
CA ARG A 71 10.39 9.38 -6.93
C ARG A 71 10.29 10.47 -5.87
N GLU A 72 9.09 10.80 -5.40
CA GLU A 72 8.87 11.79 -4.35
C GLU A 72 9.18 11.25 -2.95
N LEU A 73 9.31 9.93 -2.79
CA LEU A 73 9.52 9.30 -1.50
C LEU A 73 11.00 9.10 -1.17
N GLY A 74 11.52 9.97 -0.30
CA GLY A 74 12.86 9.83 0.27
C GLY A 74 12.92 8.88 1.47
N VAL A 75 14.02 8.14 1.63
CA VAL A 75 14.24 7.22 2.77
C VAL A 75 14.04 7.94 4.12
N ARG A 76 14.57 9.17 4.24
CA ARG A 76 14.44 10.00 5.44
C ARG A 76 12.97 10.31 5.75
N ASP A 77 12.20 10.66 4.73
CA ASP A 77 10.82 11.10 4.92
C ASP A 77 9.95 9.91 5.33
N VAL A 78 10.20 8.73 4.77
CA VAL A 78 9.56 7.47 5.18
C VAL A 78 9.87 7.12 6.65
N ILE A 79 11.13 7.23 7.07
CA ILE A 79 11.55 7.01 8.46
C ILE A 79 10.85 8.02 9.38
N ASN A 80 10.83 9.30 9.02
CA ASN A 80 10.19 10.35 9.80
C ASN A 80 8.67 10.14 9.92
N ALA A 81 8.00 9.72 8.84
CA ALA A 81 6.58 9.41 8.85
C ALA A 81 6.29 8.24 9.80
N SER A 82 7.08 7.16 9.68
CA SER A 82 6.98 5.98 10.55
C SER A 82 7.20 6.35 12.02
N HIS A 83 8.28 7.07 12.32
CA HIS A 83 8.60 7.54 13.68
C HIS A 83 7.48 8.38 14.28
N ARG A 84 6.93 9.34 13.52
CA ARG A 84 5.87 10.23 14.02
C ARG A 84 4.55 9.50 14.26
N ILE A 85 4.27 8.44 13.50
CA ILE A 85 3.07 7.61 13.71
C ILE A 85 3.21 6.74 14.95
N LEU A 86 4.40 6.18 15.20
CA LEU A 86 4.67 5.32 16.35
C LEU A 86 4.88 6.11 17.65
N HIS A 87 5.38 7.34 17.56
CA HIS A 87 5.68 8.22 18.70
C HIS A 87 4.95 9.56 18.54
N PRO A 88 3.61 9.60 18.70
CA PRO A 88 2.82 10.81 18.46
C PRO A 88 3.15 11.96 19.43
N GLU A 89 3.38 11.64 20.71
CA GLU A 89 3.75 12.60 21.77
C GLU A 89 5.27 12.80 21.90
N GLY A 90 6.06 12.06 21.12
CA GLY A 90 7.52 12.12 21.17
C GLY A 90 8.10 13.29 20.39
N ASP A 91 9.38 13.57 20.67
CA ASP A 91 10.19 14.51 19.89
C ASP A 91 10.20 14.09 18.40
N PRO A 92 10.17 15.06 17.46
CA PRO A 92 10.49 14.81 16.07
C PRO A 92 11.85 14.13 15.96
N ALA A 93 12.00 13.25 14.97
CA ALA A 93 13.25 12.54 14.77
C ALA A 93 14.40 13.54 14.50
N LYS A 94 15.40 13.55 15.37
CA LYS A 94 16.50 14.52 15.33
C LYS A 94 17.42 14.20 14.15
N LEU A 95 17.88 15.23 13.45
CA LEU A 95 18.87 15.07 12.37
C LEU A 95 20.28 14.99 12.99
N ASN A 96 20.63 13.82 13.50
CA ASN A 96 21.91 13.53 14.15
C ASN A 96 22.54 12.26 13.56
N ASP A 97 23.73 11.89 14.06
CA ASP A 97 24.44 10.67 13.63
C ASP A 97 23.59 9.41 13.79
N HIS A 98 22.73 9.35 14.82
CA HIS A 98 21.81 8.24 15.02
C HIS A 98 20.80 8.11 13.86
N MET A 99 20.20 9.21 13.39
CA MET A 99 19.32 9.20 12.21
C MET A 99 20.07 8.76 10.95
N TYR A 100 21.35 9.15 10.81
CA TYR A 100 22.18 8.70 9.69
C TYR A 100 22.33 7.17 9.69
N GLU A 101 22.64 6.57 10.84
CA GLU A 101 22.76 5.12 10.99
C GLU A 101 21.43 4.39 10.76
N VAL A 102 20.31 4.92 11.27
CA VAL A 102 18.98 4.36 11.01
C VAL A 102 18.67 4.38 9.51
N ARG A 103 18.94 5.50 8.83
CA ARG A 103 18.76 5.63 7.38
C ARG A 103 19.60 4.62 6.60
N ARG A 104 20.86 4.43 7.01
CA ARG A 104 21.76 3.43 6.43
C ARG A 104 21.19 2.02 6.64
N GLY A 105 20.83 1.66 7.87
CA GLY A 105 20.27 0.35 8.21
C GLY A 105 18.97 0.04 7.46
N VAL A 106 18.05 1.00 7.33
CA VAL A 106 16.82 0.84 6.52
C VAL A 106 17.16 0.64 5.04
N SER A 107 18.15 1.37 4.52
CA SER A 107 18.60 1.21 3.13
C SER A 107 19.21 -0.18 2.91
N GLU A 108 20.05 -0.66 3.82
CA GLU A 108 20.65 -1.99 3.79
C GLU A 108 19.57 -3.10 3.91
N LEU A 109 18.57 -2.90 4.78
CA LEU A 109 17.45 -3.82 4.95
C LEU A 109 16.64 -3.99 3.66
N THR A 110 16.58 -2.99 2.77
CA THR A 110 15.92 -3.18 1.46
C THR A 110 16.59 -4.25 0.60
N PHE A 111 17.91 -4.42 0.68
CA PHE A 111 18.63 -5.50 -0.02
C PHE A 111 18.43 -6.87 0.63
N VAL A 112 18.26 -6.89 1.96
CA VAL A 112 17.86 -8.12 2.66
C VAL A 112 16.47 -8.53 2.22
N ILE A 113 15.49 -7.60 2.23
CA ILE A 113 14.12 -7.87 1.77
C ILE A 113 14.10 -8.38 0.33
N LEU A 114 14.88 -7.78 -0.57
CA LEU A 114 15.01 -8.27 -1.96
C LEU A 114 15.39 -9.75 -2.02
N ARG A 115 16.41 -10.14 -1.24
CA ARG A 115 16.87 -11.54 -1.18
C ARG A 115 15.84 -12.45 -0.51
N GLU A 116 15.24 -12.00 0.59
CA GLU A 116 14.15 -12.72 1.25
C GLU A 116 12.98 -12.95 0.30
N LEU A 117 12.67 -12.01 -0.59
CA LEU A 117 11.61 -12.16 -1.59
C LEU A 117 12.07 -12.84 -2.89
N ASN A 118 13.30 -13.37 -2.94
CA ASN A 118 13.90 -13.96 -4.14
C ASN A 118 13.84 -13.04 -5.37
N PHE A 119 13.90 -11.72 -5.15
CA PHE A 119 13.73 -10.69 -6.19
C PHE A 119 12.37 -10.71 -6.91
N GLU A 120 11.41 -11.50 -6.44
CA GLU A 120 10.06 -11.56 -6.97
C GLU A 120 9.21 -10.42 -6.38
N LEU A 121 9.42 -9.18 -6.82
CA LEU A 121 8.65 -8.03 -6.31
C LEU A 121 7.28 -7.87 -7.00
N ASN A 122 7.09 -8.57 -8.12
CA ASN A 122 5.86 -8.53 -8.89
C ASN A 122 4.70 -9.06 -8.03
N SER A 123 3.84 -8.15 -7.61
CA SER A 123 2.49 -8.49 -7.16
C SER A 123 1.54 -7.96 -8.21
N SER A 124 0.61 -8.79 -8.70
CA SER A 124 -0.38 -8.32 -9.68
C SER A 124 -1.38 -7.42 -8.97
N ILE A 125 -1.01 -6.15 -8.81
CA ILE A 125 -1.86 -5.16 -8.16
C ILE A 125 -2.79 -4.60 -9.24
N PRO A 126 -4.12 -4.67 -9.07
CA PRO A 126 -5.06 -4.46 -10.17
C PRO A 126 -5.30 -2.98 -10.50
N PHE A 127 -4.31 -2.09 -10.31
CA PHE A 127 -4.45 -0.66 -10.63
C PHE A 127 -4.48 -0.38 -12.13
N ASP A 128 -3.74 -1.14 -12.96
CA ASP A 128 -3.80 -0.97 -14.42
C ASP A 128 -5.18 -1.38 -14.96
N LEU A 129 -5.70 -2.51 -14.46
CA LEU A 129 -7.04 -2.97 -14.79
C LEU A 129 -8.10 -1.98 -14.30
N LEU A 130 -7.97 -1.48 -13.07
CA LEU A 130 -8.85 -0.45 -12.53
C LEU A 130 -8.87 0.80 -13.43
N ALA A 131 -7.70 1.25 -13.90
CA ALA A 131 -7.61 2.42 -14.77
C ALA A 131 -8.35 2.22 -16.10
N VAL A 132 -8.25 1.03 -16.71
CA VAL A 132 -8.99 0.69 -17.95
C VAL A 132 -10.50 0.79 -17.73
N TYR A 133 -11.03 0.16 -16.67
CA TYR A 133 -12.45 0.23 -16.36
C TYR A 133 -12.91 1.67 -16.06
N LEU A 134 -12.12 2.43 -15.30
CA LEU A 134 -12.45 3.81 -14.98
C LEU A 134 -12.46 4.72 -16.21
N ASP A 135 -11.60 4.47 -17.21
CA ASP A 135 -11.59 5.26 -18.45
C ASP A 135 -12.83 4.98 -19.31
N THR A 136 -13.24 3.72 -19.41
CA THR A 136 -14.51 3.35 -20.04
C THR A 136 -15.68 4.01 -19.31
N MET A 137 -15.73 3.95 -17.98
CA MET A 137 -16.78 4.57 -17.18
C MET A 137 -16.83 6.09 -17.35
N ARG A 138 -15.65 6.74 -17.41
CA ARG A 138 -15.56 8.18 -17.65
C ARG A 138 -16.15 8.57 -19.00
N SER A 139 -16.02 7.72 -20.02
CA SER A 139 -16.62 7.98 -21.35
C SER A 139 -18.15 7.93 -21.32
N TRP A 140 -18.74 7.11 -20.43
CA TRP A 140 -20.19 6.97 -20.30
C TRP A 140 -20.80 7.98 -19.33
N MET A 141 -20.05 8.41 -18.31
CA MET A 141 -20.48 9.32 -17.24
C MET A 141 -19.54 10.53 -17.09
N PRO A 142 -19.31 11.33 -18.15
CA PRO A 142 -18.29 12.38 -18.12
C PRO A 142 -18.63 13.49 -17.12
N LYS A 143 -19.92 13.78 -16.90
CA LYS A 143 -20.36 14.81 -15.97
C LYS A 143 -20.08 14.40 -14.52
N GLU A 144 -20.44 13.17 -14.17
CA GLU A 144 -20.27 12.60 -12.83
C GLU A 144 -18.79 12.49 -12.46
N PHE A 145 -17.94 12.06 -13.41
CA PHE A 145 -16.49 12.01 -13.22
C PHE A 145 -15.82 13.39 -13.11
N SER A 146 -16.46 14.45 -13.62
CA SER A 146 -16.00 15.83 -13.46
C SER A 146 -16.43 16.42 -12.11
N GLU A 147 -17.63 16.08 -11.65
CA GLU A 147 -18.22 16.61 -10.41
C GLU A 147 -17.77 15.86 -9.15
N LYS A 148 -17.45 14.56 -9.26
CA LYS A 148 -17.11 13.69 -8.12
C LYS A 148 -15.75 13.00 -8.33
N PRO A 149 -14.96 12.79 -7.28
CA PRO A 149 -13.64 12.16 -7.35
C PRO A 149 -13.73 10.62 -7.43
N ILE A 150 -14.50 10.09 -8.40
CA ILE A 150 -14.82 8.65 -8.51
C ILE A 150 -13.54 7.82 -8.67
N ALA A 151 -12.62 8.24 -9.55
CA ALA A 151 -11.37 7.53 -9.81
C ALA A 151 -10.46 7.46 -8.57
N ASP A 152 -10.36 8.56 -7.83
CA ASP A 152 -9.56 8.62 -6.60
C ASP A 152 -10.20 7.80 -5.48
N ALA A 153 -11.53 7.81 -5.39
CA ALA A 153 -12.30 7.00 -4.44
C ALA A 153 -12.13 5.51 -4.72
N CYS A 154 -12.20 5.07 -5.98
CA CYS A 154 -11.92 3.69 -6.37
C CYS A 154 -10.48 3.27 -6.05
N SER A 155 -9.50 4.12 -6.38
CA SER A 155 -8.10 3.85 -6.08
C SER A 155 -7.82 3.76 -4.57
N THR A 156 -8.51 4.60 -3.80
CA THR A 156 -8.45 4.61 -2.32
C THR A 156 -9.11 3.37 -1.72
N MET A 157 -10.30 3.01 -2.20
CA MET A 157 -11.01 1.81 -1.79
C MET A 157 -10.19 0.54 -2.09
N LEU A 158 -9.60 0.46 -3.29
CA LEU A 158 -8.70 -0.64 -3.65
C LEU A 158 -7.54 -0.76 -2.67
N ARG A 159 -6.86 0.35 -2.34
CA ARG A 159 -5.79 0.36 -1.33
C ARG A 159 -6.28 -0.14 0.02
N ASP A 160 -7.45 0.29 0.47
CA ASP A 160 -7.96 -0.08 1.78
C ASP A 160 -8.31 -1.58 1.87
N CYS A 161 -8.67 -2.23 0.75
CA CYS A 161 -8.80 -3.69 0.68
C CYS A 161 -7.49 -4.44 0.99
N TYR A 162 -6.32 -3.82 0.77
CA TYR A 162 -5.03 -4.43 1.15
C TYR A 162 -4.80 -4.50 2.66
N LEU A 163 -5.70 -3.97 3.51
CA LEU A 163 -5.75 -4.34 4.92
C LEU A 163 -5.98 -5.84 5.14
N VAL A 164 -6.58 -6.51 4.16
CA VAL A 164 -6.79 -7.95 4.13
C VAL A 164 -6.15 -8.52 2.85
N PRO A 165 -4.82 -8.71 2.81
CA PRO A 165 -4.14 -9.18 1.59
C PRO A 165 -4.68 -10.52 1.05
N ASP A 166 -5.15 -11.40 1.95
CA ASP A 166 -5.76 -12.68 1.57
C ASP A 166 -7.01 -12.51 0.70
N LEU A 167 -7.78 -11.42 0.89
CA LEU A 167 -8.93 -11.09 0.04
C LEU A 167 -8.48 -10.83 -1.39
N ILE A 168 -7.36 -10.12 -1.56
CA ILE A 168 -6.78 -9.78 -2.86
C ILE A 168 -6.25 -11.04 -3.55
N LEU A 169 -5.61 -11.93 -2.79
CA LEU A 169 -5.06 -13.18 -3.31
C LEU A 169 -6.12 -14.24 -3.65
N ALA A 170 -7.28 -14.20 -2.98
CA ALA A 170 -8.34 -15.19 -3.15
C ALA A 170 -9.24 -14.95 -4.38
N HIS A 171 -9.21 -13.76 -4.99
CA HIS A 171 -10.14 -13.37 -6.06
C HIS A 171 -9.40 -12.94 -7.32
N SER A 172 -10.07 -13.06 -8.47
CA SER A 172 -9.50 -12.54 -9.71
C SER A 172 -9.42 -11.00 -9.66
N PRO A 173 -8.40 -10.40 -10.29
CA PRO A 173 -8.28 -8.95 -10.43
C PRO A 173 -9.56 -8.27 -10.96
N HIS A 174 -10.25 -8.91 -11.91
CA HIS A 174 -11.47 -8.40 -12.53
C HIS A 174 -12.61 -8.29 -11.53
N VAL A 175 -12.89 -9.38 -10.79
CA VAL A 175 -13.96 -9.40 -9.79
C VAL A 175 -13.72 -8.35 -8.71
N LEU A 176 -12.47 -8.19 -8.25
CA LEU A 176 -12.11 -7.16 -7.27
C LEU A 176 -12.38 -5.74 -7.81
N VAL A 177 -11.90 -5.44 -9.02
CA VAL A 177 -12.09 -4.12 -9.64
C VAL A 177 -13.57 -3.79 -9.83
N ILE A 178 -14.35 -4.73 -10.35
CA ILE A 178 -15.80 -4.58 -10.53
C ILE A 178 -16.49 -4.32 -9.19
N ALA A 179 -16.17 -5.11 -8.17
CA ALA A 179 -16.74 -4.95 -6.83
C ALA A 179 -16.41 -3.58 -6.23
N ILE A 180 -15.17 -3.10 -6.39
CA ILE A 180 -14.72 -1.80 -5.90
C ILE A 180 -15.46 -0.66 -6.61
N ILE A 181 -15.52 -0.69 -7.94
CA ILE A 181 -16.24 0.34 -8.71
C ILE A 181 -17.72 0.35 -8.32
N SER A 182 -18.35 -0.82 -8.24
CA SER A 182 -19.76 -0.95 -7.84
C SER A 182 -20.02 -0.34 -6.46
N LEU A 183 -19.14 -0.63 -5.49
CA LEU A 183 -19.25 -0.12 -4.13
C LEU A 183 -19.10 1.40 -4.08
N VAL A 184 -18.14 1.96 -4.83
CA VAL A 184 -17.91 3.40 -4.88
C VAL A 184 -19.05 4.14 -5.57
N LEU A 185 -19.54 3.64 -6.71
CA LEU A 185 -20.67 4.24 -7.41
C LEU A 185 -21.93 4.23 -6.53
N LYS A 186 -22.21 3.11 -5.87
CA LYS A 186 -23.31 3.02 -4.90
C LYS A 186 -23.13 3.99 -3.73
N GLY A 187 -21.91 4.16 -3.23
CA GLY A 187 -21.60 5.15 -2.19
C GLY A 187 -21.85 6.60 -2.62
N PHE A 188 -21.76 6.90 -3.93
CA PHE A 188 -22.07 8.20 -4.52
C PHE A 188 -23.52 8.34 -5.00
N ASP A 189 -24.36 7.31 -4.81
CA ASP A 189 -25.73 7.22 -5.34
C ASP A 189 -25.76 7.43 -6.87
N LEU A 190 -24.87 6.74 -7.57
CA LEU A 190 -24.74 6.75 -9.03
C LEU A 190 -25.09 5.40 -9.63
N GLU A 191 -25.80 5.44 -10.75
CA GLU A 191 -26.08 4.28 -11.59
C GLU A 191 -25.31 4.40 -12.92
N VAL A 192 -24.79 3.28 -13.42
CA VAL A 192 -24.09 3.26 -14.71
C VAL A 192 -25.11 3.38 -15.85
N PRO A 193 -25.00 4.40 -16.73
CA PRO A 193 -25.89 4.53 -17.87
C PRO A 193 -25.75 3.34 -18.83
N HIS A 194 -26.88 2.89 -19.37
CA HIS A 194 -26.96 2.07 -20.58
C HIS A 194 -26.44 0.61 -20.49
N SER A 195 -26.24 0.05 -19.30
CA SER A 195 -25.97 -1.39 -19.15
C SER A 195 -26.25 -1.89 -17.73
N HIS A 196 -27.12 -2.90 -17.60
CA HIS A 196 -27.24 -3.67 -16.35
C HIS A 196 -25.99 -4.54 -16.09
N ASP A 197 -25.20 -4.82 -17.13
CA ASP A 197 -24.09 -5.79 -17.15
C ASP A 197 -22.76 -5.15 -17.56
N TRP A 198 -22.50 -3.91 -17.14
CA TRP A 198 -21.26 -3.19 -17.48
C TRP A 198 -19.98 -3.90 -17.01
N TYR A 199 -20.12 -4.85 -16.11
CA TYR A 199 -19.05 -5.67 -15.58
C TYR A 199 -18.62 -6.81 -16.52
N GLU A 200 -19.37 -7.08 -17.60
CA GLU A 200 -19.05 -8.15 -18.57
C GLU A 200 -17.97 -7.75 -19.59
N PHE A 201 -17.65 -6.46 -19.71
CA PHE A 201 -16.69 -5.95 -20.71
C PHE A 201 -15.25 -6.45 -20.55
N GLY A 202 -14.93 -7.20 -19.50
CA GLY A 202 -13.62 -7.81 -19.33
C GLY A 202 -13.65 -9.17 -18.63
N ALA A 203 -14.73 -9.93 -18.75
CA ALA A 203 -14.76 -11.35 -18.35
C ALA A 203 -14.24 -12.25 -19.47
#